data_AF-A0A151ES99-F1
#
_entry.id   AF-A0A151ES99-F1
#
_cell.length_a   1.000
_cell.length_b   1.000
_cell.length_c   1.000
_cell.angle_alpha   90.00
_cell.angle_beta   90.00
_cell.angle_gamma   90.00
#
_symmetry.space_group_name_H-M   'P 1'
#
loop_
_entity.id
_entity.type
_entity.pdbx_description
1 polymer ?
#
loop_
_entity_poly.entity_id
_entity_poly.type
_entity_poly.pdbx_seq_one_letter_code
_entity_poly.pdbx_strand_id
1 'polypeptide(L)'
;MKGNIPEEMLAAVLDALPAELTLTDENDKIIAWTEPTKIFQRPDEILGTDVLDCHSERSRDRVRQLLADLRSGKTDMESMVVPNKDERTGEPIKVRIDYIAVRAAEGEYLGCLEVCRLVEG
;
A
#
# COMPACT_ATOMS: atom_id res chain seq x y z
N MET A 1 -0.15 8.31 18.44
CA MET A 1 1.24 8.82 18.52
C MET A 1 1.37 9.68 19.77
N LYS A 2 2.52 9.71 20.45
CA LYS A 2 2.86 10.79 21.39
C LYS A 2 3.77 11.78 20.67
N GLY A 3 3.44 13.07 20.67
CA GLY A 3 4.19 14.12 19.95
C GLY A 3 3.42 14.68 18.76
N ASN A 4 4.05 15.62 18.03
CA ASN A 4 3.52 16.26 16.84
C ASN A 4 4.61 16.30 15.76
N ILE A 5 4.32 15.77 14.57
CA ILE A 5 5.23 15.82 13.42
C ILE A 5 4.71 16.91 12.47
N PRO A 6 5.52 17.91 12.10
CA PRO A 6 5.14 18.86 11.05
C PRO A 6 4.81 18.14 9.74
N GLU A 7 3.82 18.63 8.99
CA GLU A 7 3.35 17.99 7.76
C GLU A 7 4.46 17.72 6.75
N GLU A 8 5.33 18.71 6.50
CA GLU A 8 6.49 18.55 5.61
C GLU A 8 7.45 17.44 6.07
N MET A 9 7.66 17.32 7.38
CA MET A 9 8.50 16.26 7.94
C MET A 9 7.83 14.89 7.83
N LEU A 10 6.50 14.82 7.98
CA LEU A 10 5.76 13.56 7.79
C LEU A 10 5.89 13.06 6.35
N ALA A 11 5.67 13.94 5.36
CA ALA A 11 5.85 13.61 3.95
C ALA A 11 7.29 13.12 3.68
N ALA A 12 8.30 13.87 4.13
CA ALA A 12 9.69 13.48 3.97
C ALA A 12 10.05 12.15 4.65
N VAL A 13 9.43 11.85 5.80
CA VAL A 13 9.61 10.56 6.48
C VAL A 13 9.00 9.41 5.67
N LEU A 14 7.80 9.60 5.10
CA LEU A 14 7.15 8.59 4.27
C LEU A 14 7.97 8.29 3.01
N ASP A 15 8.53 9.31 2.36
CA ASP A 15 9.41 9.16 1.19
C ASP A 15 10.76 8.52 1.53
N ALA A 16 11.26 8.71 2.76
CA ALA A 16 12.53 8.16 3.21
C ALA A 16 12.46 6.68 3.63
N LEU A 17 11.27 6.11 3.76
CA LEU A 17 11.12 4.70 4.11
C LEU A 17 11.63 3.80 2.96
N PRO A 18 12.36 2.71 3.26
CA PRO A 18 12.84 1.77 2.23
C PRO A 18 11.71 0.82 1.78
N ALA A 19 10.55 1.38 1.45
CA ALA A 19 9.37 0.69 0.98
C ALA A 19 8.51 1.66 0.15
N GLU A 20 7.77 1.10 -0.78
CA GLU A 20 6.74 1.83 -1.52
C GLU A 20 5.44 1.73 -0.77
N LEU A 21 4.79 2.87 -0.60
CA LEU A 21 3.54 2.96 0.14
C LEU A 21 2.43 3.33 -0.83
N THR A 22 1.27 2.71 -0.69
CA THR A 22 0.02 3.19 -1.29
C THR A 22 -1.01 3.31 -0.17
N LEU A 23 -1.63 4.47 -0.03
CA LEU A 23 -2.67 4.71 0.95
C LEU A 23 -4.01 4.87 0.25
N THR A 24 -5.01 4.11 0.69
CA THR A 24 -6.40 4.31 0.31
C THR A 24 -7.21 4.93 1.44
N ASP A 25 -8.27 5.66 1.10
CA ASP A 25 -9.28 6.12 2.06
C ASP A 25 -10.29 5.01 2.42
N GLU A 26 -11.30 5.36 3.21
CA GLU A 26 -12.39 4.48 3.60
C GLU A 26 -13.33 4.13 2.44
N ASN A 27 -13.19 4.73 1.26
CA ASN A 27 -13.96 4.40 0.05
C ASN A 27 -13.11 3.66 -0.98
N ASP A 28 -11.96 3.11 -0.54
CA ASP A 28 -10.99 2.38 -1.34
C ASP A 28 -10.41 3.24 -2.50
N LYS A 29 -10.41 4.58 -2.36
CA LYS A 29 -9.77 5.51 -3.29
C LYS A 29 -8.33 5.74 -2.92
N ILE A 30 -7.43 5.73 -3.89
CA ILE A 30 -6.01 6.01 -3.65
C ILE A 30 -5.86 7.50 -3.36
N ILE A 31 -5.32 7.85 -2.19
CA ILE A 31 -5.16 9.25 -1.76
C ILE A 31 -3.71 9.70 -1.65
N ALA A 32 -2.77 8.76 -1.54
CA ALA A 32 -1.34 9.05 -1.53
C ALA A 32 -0.55 7.80 -1.93
N TRP A 33 0.66 7.99 -2.44
CA TRP A 33 1.62 6.93 -2.66
C TRP A 33 3.06 7.46 -2.59
N THR A 34 4.03 6.57 -2.36
CA THR A 34 5.47 6.85 -2.43
C THR A 34 6.16 5.79 -3.30
N GLU A 35 7.19 6.18 -4.06
CA GLU A 35 7.94 5.26 -4.94
C GLU A 35 9.47 5.45 -4.83
N PRO A 36 10.07 5.31 -3.64
CA PRO A 36 11.51 5.52 -3.47
C PRO A 36 12.36 4.43 -4.12
N THR A 37 11.81 3.23 -4.37
CA THR A 37 12.55 2.05 -4.83
C THR A 37 12.26 1.61 -6.26
N LYS A 38 11.17 2.10 -6.87
CA LYS A 38 10.71 1.78 -8.23
C LYS A 38 10.49 0.28 -8.50
N ILE A 39 9.90 -0.42 -7.54
CA ILE A 39 9.42 -1.79 -7.61
C ILE A 39 8.12 -1.84 -8.43
N PHE A 40 7.22 -0.87 -8.22
CA PHE A 40 6.00 -0.69 -9.00
C PHE A 40 5.87 0.76 -9.48
N GLN A 41 5.66 0.97 -10.77
CA GLN A 41 5.31 2.29 -11.29
C GLN A 41 3.98 2.77 -10.71
N ARG A 42 3.99 3.98 -10.15
CA ARG A 42 2.79 4.67 -9.66
C ARG A 42 2.58 5.96 -10.46
N PRO A 43 1.74 5.94 -11.51
CA PRO A 43 1.42 7.15 -12.23
C PRO A 43 0.55 8.08 -11.37
N ASP A 44 0.75 9.40 -11.44
CA ASP A 44 -0.06 10.40 -10.72
C ASP A 44 -1.57 10.24 -11.02
N GLU A 45 -1.91 9.72 -12.20
CA GLU A 45 -3.28 9.50 -12.66
C GLU A 45 -4.08 8.48 -11.83
N ILE A 46 -3.43 7.68 -10.97
CA ILE A 46 -4.13 6.76 -10.06
C ILE A 46 -4.72 7.45 -8.83
N LEU A 47 -4.31 8.69 -8.55
CA LEU A 47 -4.84 9.44 -7.41
C LEU A 47 -6.34 9.70 -7.61
N GLY A 48 -7.14 9.35 -6.60
CA GLY A 48 -8.61 9.44 -6.61
C GLY A 48 -9.32 8.29 -7.32
N THR A 49 -8.60 7.36 -7.95
CA THR A 49 -9.22 6.18 -8.59
C THR A 49 -9.52 5.11 -7.55
N ASP A 50 -10.47 4.22 -7.88
CA ASP A 50 -10.70 3.01 -7.09
C ASP A 50 -9.48 2.09 -7.15
N VAL A 51 -9.00 1.61 -6.01
CA VAL A 51 -7.84 0.69 -5.98
C VAL A 51 -8.11 -0.57 -6.81
N LEU A 52 -9.37 -1.02 -6.93
CA LEU A 52 -9.73 -2.20 -7.71
C LEU A 52 -9.59 -1.98 -9.23
N ASP A 53 -9.61 -0.72 -9.69
CA ASP A 53 -9.42 -0.37 -11.10
C ASP A 53 -7.96 -0.51 -11.52
N CYS A 54 -7.02 -0.36 -10.58
CA CYS A 54 -5.59 -0.58 -10.81
C CYS A 54 -5.20 -2.07 -10.92
N HIS A 55 -6.13 -2.98 -10.64
CA HIS A 55 -5.87 -4.41 -10.56
C HIS A 55 -6.43 -5.18 -11.76
N SER A 56 -5.66 -6.15 -12.24
CA SER A 56 -6.12 -7.14 -13.22
C SER A 56 -7.32 -7.94 -12.68
N GLU A 57 -8.16 -8.48 -13.56
CA GLU A 57 -9.32 -9.28 -13.15
C GLU A 57 -8.95 -10.42 -12.19
N ARG A 58 -7.82 -11.09 -12.45
CA ARG A 58 -7.34 -12.21 -11.64
C ARG A 58 -7.02 -11.81 -10.19
N SER A 59 -6.50 -10.61 -9.98
CA SER A 59 -6.14 -10.10 -8.65
C SER A 59 -7.30 -9.35 -7.98
N ARG A 60 -8.22 -8.78 -8.76
CA ARG A 60 -9.28 -7.88 -8.28
C ARG A 60 -10.18 -8.54 -7.23
N ASP A 61 -10.62 -9.77 -7.46
CA ASP A 61 -11.51 -10.46 -6.50
C ASP A 61 -10.80 -10.74 -5.16
N ARG A 62 -9.51 -11.08 -5.21
CA ARG A 62 -8.70 -11.29 -4.01
C ARG A 62 -8.54 -9.98 -3.23
N VAL A 63 -8.18 -8.89 -3.90
CA VAL A 63 -7.99 -7.58 -3.27
C VAL A 63 -9.30 -7.07 -2.68
N ARG A 64 -10.43 -7.25 -3.39
CA ARG A 64 -11.76 -6.90 -2.87
C ARG A 64 -12.07 -7.61 -1.56
N GLN A 65 -11.82 -8.93 -1.48
CA GLN A 65 -12.07 -9.69 -0.25
C GLN A 65 -11.13 -9.25 0.88
N LEU A 66 -9.86 -9.02 0.56
CA LEU A 66 -8.87 -8.53 1.51
C LEU A 66 -9.31 -7.18 2.12
N LEU A 67 -9.71 -6.21 1.30
CA LEU A 67 -10.17 -4.90 1.78
C LEU A 67 -11.42 -5.04 2.65
N ALA A 68 -12.34 -5.94 2.30
CA ALA A 68 -13.51 -6.24 3.13
C ALA A 68 -13.13 -6.86 4.50
N ASP A 69 -12.15 -7.77 4.52
CA ASP A 69 -11.65 -8.39 5.74
C ASP A 69 -10.94 -7.38 6.66
N LEU A 70 -10.15 -6.45 6.09
CA LEU A 70 -9.55 -5.34 6.81
C LEU A 70 -10.62 -4.40 7.40
N ARG A 71 -11.55 -3.96 6.56
CA ARG A 71 -12.62 -3.03 6.94
C ARG A 71 -13.49 -3.57 8.08
N SER A 72 -13.86 -4.86 8.00
CA SER A 72 -14.70 -5.52 9.02
C SER A 72 -13.97 -5.81 10.33
N GLY A 73 -12.64 -5.70 10.36
CA GLY A 73 -11.83 -6.08 11.53
C GLY A 73 -11.64 -7.59 11.68
N LYS A 74 -11.94 -8.38 10.64
CA LYS A 74 -11.63 -9.81 10.62
C LYS A 74 -10.12 -10.06 10.66
N THR A 75 -9.34 -9.16 10.07
CA THR A 75 -7.88 -9.08 10.23
C THR A 75 -7.46 -7.61 10.20
N ASP A 76 -6.32 -7.30 10.82
CA ASP A 76 -5.70 -5.97 10.71
C ASP A 76 -4.57 -5.94 9.67
N MET A 77 -4.14 -7.12 9.20
CA MET A 77 -3.09 -7.24 8.18
C MET A 77 -3.24 -8.51 7.35
N GLU A 78 -2.97 -8.41 6.05
CA GLU A 78 -2.68 -9.56 5.19
C GLU A 78 -1.35 -9.34 4.46
N SER A 79 -0.48 -10.35 4.50
CA SER A 79 0.84 -10.31 3.88
C SER A 79 0.94 -11.34 2.76
N MET A 80 1.62 -10.97 1.67
CA MET A 80 1.97 -11.91 0.61
C MET A 80 3.35 -11.61 0.02
N VAL A 81 3.96 -12.65 -0.56
CA VAL A 81 5.17 -12.50 -1.36
C VAL A 81 4.82 -12.85 -2.79
N VAL A 82 5.12 -11.93 -3.71
CA VAL A 82 4.88 -12.10 -5.15
C VAL A 82 6.21 -12.07 -5.91
N PRO A 83 6.34 -12.89 -6.98
CA PRO A 83 7.45 -12.71 -7.92
C PRO A 83 7.24 -11.42 -8.72
N ASN A 84 8.30 -10.68 -8.94
CA ASN A 84 8.32 -9.52 -9.84
C ASN A 84 9.66 -9.48 -10.61
N LYS A 85 9.84 -8.51 -11.50
CA LYS A 85 11.12 -8.22 -12.16
C LYS A 85 11.55 -6.81 -11.81
N ASP A 86 12.83 -6.63 -11.52
CA ASP A 86 13.39 -5.30 -11.35
C ASP A 86 13.31 -4.55 -12.70
N GLU A 87 12.71 -3.36 -12.71
CA GLU A 87 12.46 -2.63 -13.97
C GLU A 87 13.74 -2.14 -14.65
N ARG A 88 14.83 -2.00 -13.91
CA ARG A 88 16.11 -1.45 -14.41
C ARG A 88 16.99 -2.54 -15.00
N THR A 89 17.01 -3.71 -14.38
CA THR A 89 17.90 -4.83 -14.70
C THR A 89 17.18 -5.99 -15.39
N GLY A 90 15.87 -6.10 -15.19
CA GLY A 90 15.05 -7.24 -15.66
C GLY A 90 15.21 -8.51 -14.81
N GLU A 91 16.05 -8.46 -13.76
CA GLU A 91 16.33 -9.61 -12.91
C GLU A 91 15.10 -9.99 -12.05
N PRO A 92 14.91 -11.30 -11.77
CA PRO A 92 13.80 -11.74 -10.95
C PRO A 92 14.01 -11.29 -9.51
N ILE A 93 13.00 -10.62 -8.97
CA ILE A 93 12.94 -10.17 -7.57
C ILE A 93 11.73 -10.79 -6.87
N LYS A 94 11.77 -10.79 -5.54
CA LYS A 94 10.62 -11.11 -4.70
C LYS A 94 10.20 -9.87 -3.96
N VAL A 95 8.91 -9.56 -4.01
CA VAL A 95 8.34 -8.40 -3.33
C VAL A 95 7.40 -8.90 -2.26
N ARG A 96 7.61 -8.42 -1.04
CA ARG A 96 6.65 -8.58 0.05
C ARG A 96 5.68 -7.40 0.00
N ILE A 97 4.40 -7.71 -0.02
CA ILE A 97 3.29 -6.77 0.04
C ILE A 97 2.56 -7.02 1.35
N ASP A 98 2.52 -6.01 2.21
CA ASP A 98 1.75 -5.99 3.45
C ASP A 98 0.57 -5.02 3.27
N TYR A 99 -0.66 -5.50 3.37
CA TYR A 99 -1.87 -4.67 3.42
C TYR A 99 -2.31 -4.52 4.86
N ILE A 100 -2.42 -3.29 5.35
CA ILE A 100 -2.59 -2.98 6.77
C ILE A 100 -3.82 -2.08 6.93
N ALA A 101 -4.73 -2.45 7.83
CA ALA A 101 -5.86 -1.60 8.17
C ALA A 101 -5.37 -0.34 8.91
N VAL A 102 -5.70 0.83 8.37
CA VAL A 102 -5.48 2.12 9.04
C VAL A 102 -6.73 2.43 9.85
N ARG A 103 -6.56 2.66 11.15
CA ARG A 103 -7.68 2.90 12.07
C ARG A 103 -7.47 4.16 12.91
N ALA A 104 -8.58 4.82 13.24
CA ALA A 104 -8.62 5.86 14.27
C ALA A 104 -8.43 5.25 15.67
N ALA A 105 -8.28 6.10 16.69
CA ALA A 105 -8.07 5.66 18.08
C ALA A 105 -9.23 4.78 18.61
N GLU A 106 -10.44 5.00 18.11
CA GLU A 106 -11.67 4.29 18.47
C GLU A 106 -11.93 3.03 17.62
N GLY A 107 -10.98 2.65 16.75
CA GLY A 107 -11.05 1.45 15.91
C GLY A 107 -11.80 1.64 14.58
N GLU A 108 -12.31 2.86 14.32
CA GLU A 108 -12.90 3.23 13.03
C GLU A 108 -11.90 3.01 11.89
N TYR A 109 -12.34 2.32 10.84
CA TYR A 109 -11.53 2.07 9.65
C TYR A 109 -11.41 3.34 8.81
N LEU A 110 -10.18 3.81 8.60
CA LEU A 110 -9.87 4.99 7.81
C LEU A 110 -9.38 4.66 6.40
N GLY A 111 -9.05 3.39 6.14
CA GLY A 111 -8.49 2.96 4.85
C GLY A 111 -7.44 1.87 4.99
N CYS A 112 -6.70 1.64 3.91
CA CYS A 112 -5.67 0.61 3.81
C CYS A 112 -4.32 1.22 3.45
N LEU A 113 -3.28 0.81 4.17
CA LEU A 113 -1.89 1.04 3.79
C LEU A 113 -1.34 -0.23 3.14
N GLU A 114 -1.01 -0.15 1.85
CA GLU A 114 -0.21 -1.15 1.15
C GLU A 114 1.27 -0.78 1.29
N VAL A 115 2.10 -1.75 1.71
CA VAL A 115 3.55 -1.59 1.87
C VAL A 115 4.26 -2.62 1.01
N CYS A 116 4.99 -2.16 0.00
CA CYS A 116 5.75 -2.98 -0.92
C CYS A 116 7.25 -2.84 -0.67
N ARG A 117 7.94 -3.96 -0.47
CA ARG A 117 9.39 -3.99 -0.23
C ARG A 117 10.05 -5.21 -0.84
N LEU A 118 11.31 -5.05 -1.25
CA LEU A 118 12.13 -6.18 -1.68
C LEU A 118 12.31 -7.17 -0.53
N VAL A 119 12.22 -8.46 -0.85
CA VAL A 119 12.62 -9.53 0.06
C VAL A 119 14.11 -9.78 -0.15
N GLU A 120 14.91 -9.41 0.83
CA GLU A 120 16.33 -9.77 0.85
C GLU A 120 16.49 -11.29 1.04
N GLY A 121 17.48 -11.85 0.35
CA GLY A 121 17.79 -13.29 0.38
C GLY A 121 18.63 -13.71 1.57
#